data_AF-A0A1C2J041-F1
#
_entry.id   AF-A0A1C2J041-F1
#
_cell.length_a   1.000
_cell.length_b   1.000
_cell.length_c   1.000
_cell.angle_alpha   90.00
_cell.angle_beta   90.00
_cell.angle_gamma   90.00
#
_symmetry.space_group_name_H-M   'P 1'
#
loop_
_entity.id
_entity.type
_entity.pdbx_description
1 polymer ?
#
loop_
_entity_poly.entity_id
_entity_poly.type
_entity_poly.pdbx_seq_one_letter_code
_entity_poly.pdbx_strand_id
1 'polypeptide(L)'
;MLLPKDQKLALTVYGPDSYIRKITGTGPSSLHIDTQGTQTGDIRVLLYNAGADTLPIEVTDPVYGLGTRKIQLAAGQTRELHWNLQPSHHWYDLMISTPQHQWQLAGHIENGEGSFSDPANVAPILA
;
A
#
# COMPACT_ATOMS: atom_id res chain seq x y z
N MET A 1 -2.94 16.15 9.49
CA MET A 1 -3.23 15.81 10.90
C MET A 1 -1.93 15.92 11.68
N LEU A 2 -1.86 16.77 12.70
CA LEU A 2 -0.67 16.84 13.57
C LEU A 2 -0.85 15.81 14.69
N LEU A 3 -0.13 14.70 14.60
CA LEU A 3 -0.01 13.75 15.70
C LEU A 3 1.16 14.18 16.59
N PRO A 4 0.97 14.32 17.90
CA PRO A 4 2.05 14.42 18.86
C PRO A 4 3.08 13.31 18.67
N LYS A 5 4.34 13.64 18.96
CA LYS A 5 5.42 12.67 19.08
C LYS A 5 4.99 11.61 20.12
N ASP A 6 5.17 10.33 19.78
CA ASP A 6 4.88 9.17 20.63
C ASP A 6 3.40 8.77 20.79
N GLN A 7 2.45 9.43 20.11
CA GLN A 7 1.06 8.98 20.11
C GLN A 7 0.84 7.82 19.14
N LYS A 8 0.08 6.79 19.55
CA LYS A 8 -0.36 5.71 18.64
C LYS A 8 -1.26 6.27 17.54
N LEU A 9 -0.94 5.91 16.30
CA LEU A 9 -1.72 6.17 15.10
C LEU A 9 -2.42 4.89 14.65
N ALA A 10 -3.72 4.98 14.42
CA ALA A 10 -4.49 3.98 13.69
C ALA A 10 -5.60 4.71 12.92
N LEU A 11 -5.58 4.61 11.59
CA LEU A 11 -6.61 5.15 10.71
C LEU A 11 -6.87 4.14 9.59
N THR A 12 -8.15 3.91 9.28
CA THR A 12 -8.56 3.14 8.13
C THR A 12 -9.59 3.93 7.33
N VAL A 13 -9.38 3.99 6.01
CA VAL A 13 -10.32 4.53 5.04
C VAL A 13 -10.83 3.38 4.19
N TYR A 14 -12.16 3.33 4.02
CA TYR A 14 -12.84 2.38 3.14
C TYR A 14 -13.45 3.12 1.95
N GLY A 15 -13.51 2.45 0.81
CA GLY A 15 -14.12 2.94 -0.42
C GLY A 15 -14.71 1.79 -1.25
N PRO A 16 -15.17 2.10 -2.48
CA PRO A 16 -15.69 1.10 -3.41
C PRO A 16 -14.59 0.09 -3.82
N ASP A 17 -14.98 -1.02 -4.44
CA ASP A 17 -14.06 -2.03 -5.00
C ASP A 17 -13.01 -2.51 -4.00
N SER A 18 -13.47 -2.74 -2.76
CA SER A 18 -12.66 -3.13 -1.61
C SER A 18 -11.48 -2.18 -1.33
N TYR A 19 -11.59 -0.91 -1.74
CA TYR A 19 -10.56 0.09 -1.52
C TYR A 19 -10.33 0.28 -0.02
N ILE A 20 -9.17 -0.14 0.47
CA ILE A 20 -8.73 0.03 1.84
C ILE A 20 -7.42 0.80 1.85
N ARG A 21 -7.37 1.84 2.69
CA ARG A 21 -6.13 2.52 3.07
C ARG A 21 -6.05 2.53 4.58
N LYS A 22 -5.18 1.69 5.13
CA LYS A 22 -4.93 1.63 6.56
C LYS A 22 -3.54 2.16 6.84
N ILE A 23 -3.40 2.95 7.90
CA ILE A 23 -2.10 3.33 8.47
C ILE A 23 -2.13 3.05 9.97
N THR A 24 -1.09 2.38 10.44
CA THR A 24 -0.82 2.18 11.87
C THR A 24 0.61 2.59 12.19
N GLY A 25 0.87 3.08 13.39
CA GLY A 25 2.23 3.40 13.81
C GLY A 25 2.27 4.28 15.03
N THR A 26 3.38 4.99 15.21
CA THR A 26 3.60 5.92 16.33
C THR A 26 4.08 7.27 15.82
N GLY A 27 3.43 8.34 16.25
CA GLY A 27 3.75 9.71 15.87
C GLY A 27 3.48 10.00 14.39
N PRO A 28 3.91 11.18 13.90
CA PRO A 28 3.80 11.53 12.49
C PRO A 28 4.74 10.66 11.63
N SER A 29 4.33 10.34 10.41
CA SER A 29 5.19 9.66 9.45
C SER A 29 5.89 10.66 8.53
N SER A 30 7.15 10.40 8.19
CA SER A 30 7.89 11.11 7.15
C SER A 30 7.68 10.52 5.75
N LEU A 31 7.07 9.34 5.64
CA LEU A 31 6.79 8.71 4.35
C LEU A 31 5.46 9.20 3.81
N HIS A 32 5.49 9.81 2.64
CA HIS A 32 4.31 10.10 1.84
C HIS A 32 4.15 9.00 0.80
N ILE A 33 2.90 8.56 0.60
CA ILE A 33 2.57 7.48 -0.32
C ILE A 33 1.40 7.93 -1.17
N ASP A 34 1.62 7.94 -2.49
CA ASP A 34 0.56 8.14 -3.48
C ASP A 34 0.43 6.89 -4.34
N THR A 35 -0.80 6.58 -4.78
CA THR A 35 -1.05 5.47 -5.70
C THR A 35 -1.87 5.89 -6.90
N GLN A 36 -1.57 5.26 -8.03
CA GLN A 36 -2.28 5.49 -9.28
C GLN A 36 -2.48 4.17 -10.02
N GLY A 37 -3.73 3.88 -10.38
CA GLY A 37 -4.07 2.81 -11.33
C GLY A 37 -3.62 3.19 -12.73
N THR A 38 -3.14 2.21 -13.48
CA THR A 38 -2.72 2.36 -14.88
C THR A 38 -3.81 1.86 -15.83
N GLN A 39 -3.75 2.29 -17.08
CA GLN A 39 -4.69 1.82 -18.11
C GLN A 39 -4.61 0.29 -18.35
N THR A 40 -3.47 -0.34 -18.04
CA THR A 40 -3.31 -1.79 -18.14
C THR A 40 -3.93 -2.56 -16.98
N GLY A 41 -4.47 -1.88 -15.95
CA GLY A 41 -4.99 -2.52 -14.74
C GLY A 41 -3.92 -2.86 -13.70
N ASP A 42 -2.73 -2.26 -13.81
CA ASP A 42 -1.66 -2.35 -12.82
C ASP A 42 -1.66 -1.13 -11.88
N ILE A 43 -0.89 -1.17 -10.80
CA ILE A 43 -0.76 -0.04 -9.85
C ILE A 43 0.67 0.51 -9.80
N ARG A 44 0.77 1.84 -9.77
CA ARG A 44 1.98 2.60 -9.45
C ARG A 44 1.90 3.09 -8.00
N VAL A 45 2.99 2.91 -7.26
CA VAL A 45 3.14 3.41 -5.89
C VAL A 45 4.31 4.39 -5.86
N LEU A 46 4.01 5.65 -5.55
CA LEU A 46 5.02 6.68 -5.37
C LEU A 46 5.33 6.81 -3.88
N LEU A 47 6.61 6.66 -3.53
CA LEU A 47 7.13 6.80 -2.18
C LEU A 47 7.99 8.04 -2.11
N TYR A 48 7.69 8.95 -1.19
CA TYR A 48 8.48 10.14 -0.94
C TYR A 48 8.89 10.24 0.53
N ASN A 49 10.19 10.34 0.79
CA ASN A 49 10.71 10.54 2.13
C ASN A 49 10.85 12.05 2.42
N ALA A 50 9.89 12.61 3.14
CA ALA A 50 9.90 14.00 3.60
C ALA A 50 10.77 14.22 4.86
N GLY A 51 11.44 13.19 5.37
CA GLY A 51 12.29 13.23 6.55
C GLY A 51 13.71 13.70 6.26
N ALA A 52 14.51 13.79 7.32
CA ALA A 52 15.92 14.19 7.25
C ALA A 52 16.90 13.02 7.12
N ASP A 53 16.45 11.79 7.42
CA ASP A 53 17.27 10.58 7.43
C ASP A 53 16.85 9.60 6.33
N THR A 54 17.76 8.72 5.92
CA THR A 54 17.43 7.59 5.05
C THR A 54 16.42 6.67 5.74
N LEU A 55 15.32 6.40 5.04
CA LEU A 55 14.22 5.60 5.56
C LEU A 55 14.24 4.19 4.94
N PRO A 56 14.45 3.13 5.74
CA PRO A 56 14.27 1.76 5.25
C PRO A 56 12.77 1.48 5.07
N ILE A 57 12.41 0.98 3.88
CA ILE A 57 11.05 0.62 3.51
C ILE A 57 11.03 -0.82 3.01
N GLU A 58 10.08 -1.59 3.50
CA GLU A 58 9.75 -2.91 2.97
C GLU A 58 8.35 -2.88 2.34
N VAL A 59 8.20 -3.42 1.14
CA VAL A 59 6.90 -3.58 0.47
C VAL A 59 6.67 -5.06 0.21
N THR A 60 5.55 -5.60 0.70
CA THR A 60 5.13 -6.99 0.48
C THR A 60 3.72 -7.06 -0.09
N ASP A 61 3.39 -8.19 -0.69
CA ASP A 61 2.04 -8.52 -1.14
C ASP A 61 1.62 -9.86 -0.49
N PRO A 62 1.10 -9.81 0.76
CA PRO A 62 0.81 -11.00 1.54
C PRO A 62 -0.35 -11.84 0.98
N VAL A 63 -1.22 -11.27 0.14
CA VAL A 63 -2.44 -11.92 -0.32
C VAL A 63 -2.25 -12.54 -1.70
N TYR A 64 -1.70 -11.79 -2.64
CA TYR A 64 -1.59 -12.21 -4.04
C TYR A 64 -0.17 -12.67 -4.41
N GLY A 65 0.77 -12.58 -3.46
CA GLY A 65 2.02 -13.33 -3.49
C GLY A 65 3.10 -12.74 -4.38
N LEU A 66 2.99 -11.46 -4.76
CA LEU A 66 4.09 -10.77 -5.44
C LEU A 66 5.26 -10.53 -4.45
N GLY A 67 6.48 -10.68 -4.95
CA GLY A 67 7.68 -10.71 -4.11
C GLY A 67 7.96 -9.45 -3.30
N THR A 68 8.69 -9.61 -2.19
CA THR A 68 9.12 -8.52 -1.30
C THR A 68 10.12 -7.57 -1.97
N ARG A 69 9.93 -6.26 -1.78
CA ARG A 69 10.89 -5.22 -2.18
C ARG A 69 11.42 -4.48 -0.96
N LYS A 70 12.74 -4.41 -0.82
CA LYS A 70 13.42 -3.62 0.22
C LYS A 70 14.08 -2.40 -0.41
N ILE A 71 13.82 -1.23 0.16
CA ILE A 71 14.23 0.06 -0.38
C ILE A 71 14.90 0.85 0.74
N GLN A 72 16.03 1.48 0.43
CA GLN A 72 16.62 2.52 1.27
C GLN A 72 16.33 3.85 0.60
N LEU A 73 15.35 4.60 1.12
CA LEU A 73 14.88 5.84 0.52
C LEU A 73 15.58 7.03 1.20
N ALA A 74 16.52 7.66 0.52
CA ALA A 74 17.27 8.79 1.07
C ALA A 74 16.34 9.98 1.40
N ALA A 75 16.80 10.87 2.27
CA ALA A 75 16.06 12.09 2.61
C ALA A 75 15.74 12.91 1.35
N GLY A 76 14.50 13.37 1.22
CA GLY A 76 14.01 14.10 0.06
C GLY A 76 13.87 13.27 -1.23
N GLN A 77 14.17 11.97 -1.19
CA GLN A 77 14.09 11.12 -2.37
C GLN A 77 12.65 10.68 -2.65
N THR A 78 12.29 10.65 -3.93
CA THR A 78 11.08 10.02 -4.44
C THR A 78 11.45 8.73 -5.20
N ARG A 79 10.66 7.67 -5.01
CA ARG A 79 10.80 6.38 -5.71
C ARG A 79 9.43 5.91 -6.20
N GLU A 80 9.31 5.69 -7.50
CA GLU A 80 8.14 5.02 -8.09
C GLU A 80 8.37 3.51 -8.15
N LEU A 81 7.35 2.75 -7.76
CA LEU A 81 7.28 1.30 -7.85
C LEU A 81 6.11 0.91 -8.74
N HIS A 82 6.39 0.05 -9.72
CA HIS A 82 5.34 -0.56 -10.55
C HIS A 82 5.00 -1.95 -10.02
N TRP A 83 3.72 -2.26 -9.88
CA TRP A 83 3.24 -3.56 -9.44
C TRP A 83 2.33 -4.16 -10.51
N ASN A 84 2.77 -5.26 -11.12
CA ASN A 84 2.00 -6.00 -12.11
C ASN A 84 0.89 -6.78 -11.42
N LEU A 85 -0.37 -6.45 -11.70
CA LEU A 85 -1.54 -7.07 -11.07
C LEU A 85 -2.28 -8.04 -11.99
N GLN A 86 -1.76 -8.30 -13.20
CA GLN A 86 -2.38 -9.27 -14.11
C GLN A 86 -2.58 -10.67 -13.46
N PRO A 87 -1.60 -11.22 -12.71
CA PRO A 87 -1.76 -12.55 -12.11
C PRO A 87 -2.87 -12.65 -11.05
N SER A 88 -3.26 -11.51 -10.48
CA SER A 88 -4.29 -11.39 -9.45
C SER A 88 -5.59 -10.80 -9.99
N HIS A 89 -5.79 -10.77 -11.32
CA HIS A 89 -6.97 -10.16 -11.94
C HIS A 89 -7.19 -8.72 -11.48
N HIS A 90 -6.12 -7.91 -11.46
CA HIS A 90 -6.12 -6.50 -11.05
C HIS A 90 -6.40 -6.23 -9.55
N TRP A 91 -6.48 -7.28 -8.73
CA TRP A 91 -6.54 -7.17 -7.28
C TRP A 91 -5.16 -6.92 -6.67
N TYR A 92 -5.12 -6.16 -5.58
CA TYR A 92 -3.90 -5.91 -4.81
C TYR A 92 -4.19 -5.80 -3.31
N ASP A 93 -3.21 -6.22 -2.52
CA ASP A 93 -3.11 -5.92 -1.09
C ASP A 93 -1.63 -5.73 -0.76
N LEU A 94 -1.17 -4.48 -0.76
CA LEU A 94 0.22 -4.11 -0.56
C LEU A 94 0.43 -3.64 0.88
N MET A 95 1.38 -4.26 1.56
CA MET A 95 1.86 -3.83 2.86
C MET A 95 3.17 -3.07 2.70
N ILE A 96 3.18 -1.81 3.12
CA ILE A 96 4.37 -0.96 3.12
C ILE A 96 4.76 -0.71 4.56
N SER A 97 6.00 -1.00 4.93
CA SER A 97 6.45 -0.94 6.32
C SER A 97 7.71 -0.09 6.45
N THR A 98 7.72 0.77 7.46
CA THR A 98 8.89 1.47 7.99
C THR A 98 9.11 1.01 9.44
N PRO A 99 10.18 1.44 10.14
CA PRO A 99 10.38 1.01 11.52
C PRO A 99 9.29 1.48 12.51
N GLN A 100 8.56 2.56 12.19
CA GLN A 100 7.56 3.16 13.08
C GLN A 100 6.12 3.08 12.54
N HIS A 101 5.93 2.77 11.26
CA HIS A 101 4.63 2.81 10.60
C HIS A 101 4.45 1.65 9.63
N GLN A 102 3.19 1.29 9.40
CA GLN A 102 2.78 0.31 8.43
C GLN A 102 1.53 0.81 7.71
N TRP A 103 1.52 0.68 6.39
CA TRP A 103 0.38 0.97 5.54
C TRP A 103 -0.11 -0.32 4.89
N GLN A 104 -1.42 -0.46 4.79
CA GLN A 104 -2.08 -1.43 3.93
C GLN A 104 -2.80 -0.68 2.83
N LEU A 105 -2.50 -1.03 1.58
CA LEU A 105 -3.16 -0.53 0.39
C LEU A 105 -3.82 -1.72 -0.31
N ALA A 106 -5.13 -1.86 -0.18
CA ALA A 106 -5.87 -2.92 -0.85
C ALA A 106 -6.94 -2.38 -1.79
N GLY A 107 -7.34 -3.19 -2.75
CA GLY A 107 -8.46 -2.94 -3.66
C GLY A 107 -8.32 -3.64 -4.99
N HIS A 108 -9.15 -3.24 -5.94
CA HIS A 108 -9.12 -3.68 -7.34
C HIS A 108 -8.91 -2.47 -8.26
N ILE A 109 -8.18 -2.64 -9.37
CA ILE A 109 -8.04 -1.61 -10.41
C ILE A 109 -9.02 -1.89 -11.54
N GLU A 110 -10.04 -1.03 -11.68
CA GLU A 110 -10.95 -1.05 -12.81
C GLU A 110 -10.29 -0.46 -14.07
N ASN A 111 -10.21 -1.25 -15.14
CA ASN A 111 -9.69 -0.83 -16.45
C ASN A 111 -10.75 -0.84 -17.56
N GLY A 112 -12.01 -1.15 -17.22
CA GLY A 112 -13.15 -1.21 -18.16
C GLY A 112 -13.36 -2.57 -18.84
N GLU A 113 -12.44 -3.51 -18.67
CA GLU A 113 -12.59 -4.90 -19.12
C GLU A 113 -13.26 -5.76 -18.04
N GLY A 114 -13.84 -6.89 -18.44
CA GLY A 114 -14.41 -7.85 -17.47
C GLY A 114 -13.33 -8.45 -16.57
N SER A 115 -13.57 -8.47 -15.25
CA SER A 115 -12.66 -9.03 -14.24
C SER A 115 -13.35 -10.08 -13.34
N PHE A 116 -12.63 -10.55 -12.33
CA PHE A 116 -13.07 -11.55 -11.36
C PHE A 116 -13.34 -10.91 -10.00
N SER A 117 -14.24 -11.53 -9.22
CA SER A 117 -14.31 -11.27 -7.78
C SER A 117 -12.97 -11.59 -7.12
N ASP A 118 -12.73 -10.98 -5.94
CA ASP A 118 -11.51 -11.16 -5.15
C ASP A 118 -11.08 -12.65 -5.07
N PRO A 119 -9.94 -13.02 -5.67
CA PRO A 119 -9.43 -14.39 -5.66
C PRO A 119 -9.09 -14.93 -4.27
N ALA A 120 -8.82 -14.04 -3.30
CA ALA A 120 -8.54 -14.40 -1.92
C ALA A 120 -9.81 -14.67 -1.11
N ASN A 121 -11.00 -14.42 -1.66
CA ASN A 121 -12.27 -14.79 -1.05
C ASN A 121 -12.57 -16.30 -1.18
N VAL A 122 -11.71 -17.12 -0.57
CA VAL A 122 -11.74 -18.60 -0.68
C VAL A 122 -12.57 -19.28 0.40
N ALA A 123 -12.92 -18.57 1.47
CA ALA A 123 -13.71 -19.11 2.58
C ALA A 123 -14.60 -18.03 3.19
N PRO A 124 -15.82 -18.38 3.65
CA PRO A 124 -16.65 -17.44 4.39
C PRO A 124 -15.95 -17.03 5.70
N ILE A 125 -15.98 -15.73 6.01
CA ILE A 125 -15.64 -15.23 7.34
C ILE A 125 -16.78 -15.67 8.27
N LEU A 126 -16.61 -16.80 8.96
CA LEU A 126 -17.51 -17.19 10.04
C LEU A 126 -17.14 -16.36 11.28
N ALA A 127 -18.06 -15.49 11.67
CA ALA A 127 -17.98 -14.72 12.92
C ALA A 127 -18.21 -15.62 14.14
#